data_AF-A0A2B6JW58-F1
#
_entry.id   AF-A0A2B6JW58-F1
#
_cell.length_a   1.000
_cell.length_b   1.000
_cell.length_c   1.000
_cell.angle_alpha   90.00
_cell.angle_beta   90.00
_cell.angle_gamma   90.00
#
_symmetry.space_group_name_H-M   'P 1'
#
loop_
_entity.id
_entity.type
_entity.pdbx_description
1 polymer ?
#
loop_
_entity_poly.entity_id
_entity_poly.type
_entity_poly.pdbx_seq_one_letter_code
_entity_poly.pdbx_strand_id
1 'polypeptide(L)'
;MNLEDITSEILKTKPMNSPKPDKWYKKGGSISIDNNGTWTYTNKSRVSVSYPNGYPDFTPYMYQNVKPVQIEVHSPKNNQKDFENANIAAKLTKDTDPPIIDIRRPPEGYTWHHHEDGKTMMLVDEDIHREFRHIGGQSKVNGKNKNK
;
A
#
# COMPACT_ATOMS: atom_id res chain seq x y z
N MET A 1 18.90 -12.44 3.14
CA MET A 1 19.29 -12.91 1.80
C MET A 1 20.06 -11.80 1.11
N ASN A 2 20.92 -12.16 0.18
CA ASN A 2 21.62 -11.27 -0.74
C ASN A 2 20.96 -11.28 -2.12
N LEU A 3 21.40 -10.40 -3.02
CA LEU A 3 20.89 -10.36 -4.39
C LEU A 3 21.17 -11.67 -5.14
N GLU A 4 22.32 -12.30 -4.91
CA GLU A 4 22.69 -13.58 -5.57
C GLU A 4 21.78 -14.75 -5.16
N ASP A 5 21.16 -14.70 -3.98
CA ASP A 5 20.24 -15.74 -3.50
C ASP A 5 18.89 -15.69 -4.23
N ILE A 6 18.58 -14.59 -4.93
CA ILE A 6 17.31 -14.39 -5.63
C ILE A 6 17.42 -14.97 -7.05
N THR A 7 17.18 -16.28 -7.15
CA THR A 7 17.14 -17.00 -8.42
C THR A 7 15.95 -16.59 -9.28
N SER A 8 15.95 -16.97 -10.56
CA SER A 8 14.80 -16.78 -11.45
C SER A 8 13.52 -17.40 -10.89
N GLU A 9 13.64 -18.51 -10.16
CA GLU A 9 12.48 -19.27 -9.66
C GLU A 9 11.90 -18.59 -8.43
N ILE A 10 12.74 -18.00 -7.59
CA ILE A 10 12.30 -17.10 -6.52
C ILE A 10 11.65 -15.85 -7.13
N LEU A 11 12.22 -15.25 -8.17
CA LEU A 11 11.63 -14.06 -8.80
C LEU A 11 10.21 -14.29 -9.34
N LYS A 12 9.84 -15.52 -9.72
CA LYS A 12 8.47 -15.87 -10.13
C LYS A 12 7.45 -15.74 -8.99
N THR A 13 7.87 -15.82 -7.73
CA THR A 13 6.99 -15.66 -6.54
C THR A 13 6.89 -14.22 -6.05
N LYS A 14 7.64 -13.30 -6.66
CA LYS A 14 7.70 -11.90 -6.25
C LYS A 14 6.30 -11.25 -6.34
N PRO A 15 5.87 -10.49 -5.31
CA PRO A 15 4.62 -9.75 -5.35
C PRO A 15 4.52 -8.82 -6.57
N MET A 16 3.34 -8.77 -7.18
CA MET A 16 3.11 -7.98 -8.37
C MET A 16 3.32 -6.49 -8.07
N ASN A 17 4.05 -5.78 -8.95
CA ASN A 17 4.41 -4.36 -8.83
C ASN A 17 5.22 -3.95 -7.58
N SER A 18 5.65 -4.90 -6.74
CA SER A 18 6.59 -4.60 -5.65
C SER A 18 7.97 -4.17 -6.17
N PRO A 19 8.83 -3.56 -5.33
CA PRO A 19 10.15 -3.09 -5.77
C PRO A 19 10.98 -4.19 -6.43
N LYS A 20 11.75 -3.84 -7.46
CA LYS A 20 12.67 -4.79 -8.10
C LYS A 20 13.84 -5.08 -7.16
N PRO A 21 14.21 -6.34 -6.89
CA PRO A 21 15.28 -6.66 -5.95
C PRO A 21 16.61 -5.97 -6.24
N ASP A 22 17.08 -6.00 -7.49
CA ASP A 22 18.33 -5.35 -7.91
C ASP A 22 18.36 -3.86 -7.57
N LYS A 23 17.25 -3.15 -7.81
CA LYS A 23 17.11 -1.72 -7.48
C LYS A 23 16.98 -1.49 -5.98
N TRP A 24 16.34 -2.41 -5.26
CA TRP A 24 16.15 -2.30 -3.81
C TRP A 24 17.47 -2.42 -3.07
N TYR A 25 18.27 -3.44 -3.37
CA TYR A 25 19.61 -3.60 -2.79
C TYR A 25 20.54 -2.44 -3.14
N LYS A 26 20.51 -1.93 -4.39
CA LYS A 26 21.30 -0.74 -4.79
C LYS A 26 20.98 0.52 -3.98
N LYS A 27 19.77 0.63 -3.42
CA LYS A 27 19.37 1.73 -2.53
C LYS A 27 19.77 1.50 -1.06
N GLY A 28 20.48 0.42 -0.76
CA GLY A 28 20.84 0.02 0.60
C GLY A 28 19.72 -0.70 1.35
N GLY A 29 18.70 -1.19 0.65
CA GLY A 29 17.65 -2.02 1.25
C GLY A 29 18.03 -3.50 1.29
N SER A 30 17.25 -4.28 2.03
CA SER A 30 17.35 -5.75 2.10
C SER A 30 16.00 -6.41 1.86
N ILE A 31 16.03 -7.69 1.49
CA ILE A 31 14.83 -8.51 1.29
C ILE A 31 14.96 -9.81 2.10
N SER A 32 13.86 -10.23 2.70
CA SER A 32 13.68 -11.57 3.26
C SER A 32 12.40 -12.21 2.71
N ILE A 33 12.38 -13.54 2.67
CA ILE A 33 11.21 -14.33 2.31
C ILE A 33 11.03 -15.37 3.43
N ASP A 34 9.84 -15.42 4.04
CA ASP A 34 9.54 -16.40 5.09
C ASP A 34 9.13 -17.76 4.50
N ASN A 35 8.87 -18.74 5.38
CA ASN A 35 8.46 -20.09 4.99
C ASN A 35 7.10 -20.14 4.28
N ASN A 36 6.28 -19.10 4.42
CA ASN A 36 4.99 -18.96 3.74
C ASN A 36 5.14 -18.28 2.37
N GLY A 37 6.36 -17.92 1.96
CA GLY A 37 6.62 -17.19 0.74
C GLY A 37 6.34 -15.69 0.83
N THR A 38 6.16 -15.15 2.05
CA THR A 38 5.92 -13.72 2.25
C THR A 38 7.20 -12.94 2.05
N TRP A 39 7.20 -12.07 1.04
CA TRP A 39 8.31 -11.15 0.80
C TRP A 39 8.24 -9.98 1.76
N THR A 40 9.35 -9.66 2.42
CA THR A 40 9.52 -8.46 3.24
C THR A 40 10.63 -7.61 2.66
N TYR A 41 10.34 -6.33 2.43
CA TYR A 41 11.31 -5.34 1.98
C TYR A 41 11.65 -4.45 3.16
N THR A 42 12.94 -4.28 3.46
CA THR A 42 13.44 -3.33 4.46
C THR A 42 14.28 -2.28 3.77
N ASN A 43 13.97 -0.99 3.96
CA ASN A 43 14.75 0.11 3.37
C ASN A 43 16.00 0.43 4.21
N LYS A 44 16.85 1.34 3.71
CA LYS A 44 18.07 1.78 4.42
C LYS A 44 17.80 2.44 5.77
N SER A 45 16.60 2.99 5.95
CA SER A 45 16.13 3.61 7.20
C SER A 45 15.48 2.61 8.15
N ARG A 46 15.60 1.30 7.87
CA ARG A 46 15.10 0.18 8.69
C ARG A 46 13.57 0.09 8.77
N VAL A 47 12.85 0.75 7.86
CA VAL A 47 11.41 0.58 7.67
C VAL A 47 11.16 -0.70 6.88
N SER A 48 10.20 -1.53 7.33
CA SER A 48 9.91 -2.84 6.73
C SER A 48 8.44 -2.97 6.34
N VAL A 49 8.17 -3.39 5.10
CA VAL A 49 6.81 -3.75 4.64
C VAL A 49 6.81 -5.19 4.13
N SER A 50 5.95 -6.00 4.72
CA SER A 50 5.69 -7.39 4.33
C SER A 50 4.58 -7.44 3.29
N TYR A 51 4.62 -8.46 2.41
CA TYR A 51 3.67 -8.62 1.32
C TYR A 51 2.92 -9.97 1.41
N PRO A 52 2.13 -10.22 2.46
CA PRO A 52 1.35 -11.45 2.58
C PRO A 52 0.40 -11.59 1.39
N ASN A 53 0.38 -12.79 0.78
CA ASN A 53 -0.44 -13.07 -0.42
C ASN A 53 -0.22 -12.08 -1.59
N GLY A 54 0.93 -11.40 -1.62
CA GLY A 54 1.28 -10.44 -2.67
C GLY A 54 0.81 -8.99 -2.46
N TYR A 55 0.20 -8.65 -1.32
CA TYR A 55 -0.28 -7.30 -1.01
C TYR A 55 0.46 -6.72 0.20
N PRO A 56 0.78 -5.41 0.22
CA PRO A 56 1.55 -4.82 1.30
C PRO A 56 0.72 -4.72 2.59
N ASP A 57 1.32 -5.10 3.70
CA ASP A 57 0.78 -4.78 5.02
C ASP A 57 1.25 -3.39 5.46
N PHE A 58 0.37 -2.40 5.31
CA PHE A 58 0.61 -1.03 5.75
C PHE A 58 0.07 -0.73 7.14
N THR A 59 -0.46 -1.72 7.87
CA THR A 59 -1.05 -1.52 9.20
C THR A 59 -0.12 -0.75 10.16
N PRO A 60 1.21 -1.03 10.23
CA PRO A 60 2.11 -0.29 11.12
C PRO A 60 2.32 1.19 10.75
N TYR A 61 1.97 1.58 9.52
CA TYR A 61 2.21 2.93 8.96
C TYR A 61 0.92 3.73 8.77
N MET A 62 -0.17 3.23 9.35
CA MET A 62 -1.43 3.95 9.41
C MET A 62 -1.35 5.15 10.36
N TYR A 63 -2.16 6.17 10.09
CA TYR A 63 -2.40 7.21 11.08
C TYR A 63 -3.06 6.62 12.33
N GLN A 64 -2.41 6.76 13.49
CA GLN A 64 -2.79 6.04 14.72
C GLN A 64 -4.25 6.32 15.16
N ASN A 65 -4.74 7.52 14.92
CA ASN A 65 -6.08 7.95 15.34
C ASN A 65 -7.17 7.73 14.29
N VAL A 66 -6.85 7.20 13.10
CA VAL A 66 -7.81 6.97 12.01
C VAL A 66 -7.92 5.48 11.72
N LYS A 67 -9.06 4.89 12.07
CA LYS A 67 -9.36 3.49 11.76
C LYS A 67 -9.59 3.30 10.25
N PRO A 68 -9.36 2.10 9.69
CA PRO A 68 -9.77 1.78 8.34
C PRO A 68 -11.28 2.02 8.15
N VAL A 69 -11.66 2.50 6.97
CA VAL A 69 -13.06 2.81 6.62
C VAL A 69 -13.48 2.03 5.39
N GLN A 70 -14.76 1.69 5.30
CA GLN A 70 -15.32 1.03 4.11
C GLN A 70 -15.99 2.07 3.22
N ILE A 71 -15.73 1.99 1.91
CA ILE A 71 -16.40 2.78 0.88
C ILE A 71 -16.79 1.88 -0.29
N GLU A 72 -17.73 2.35 -1.11
CA GLU A 72 -17.87 1.85 -2.46
C GLU A 72 -16.79 2.49 -3.35
N VAL A 73 -15.83 1.67 -3.78
CA VAL A 73 -14.70 2.11 -4.61
C VAL A 73 -15.18 2.33 -6.05
N HIS A 74 -14.89 3.50 -6.61
CA HIS A 74 -15.39 3.87 -7.94
C HIS A 74 -14.79 3.03 -9.07
N SER A 75 -15.65 2.68 -10.03
CA SER A 75 -15.32 2.03 -11.30
C SER A 75 -16.07 2.74 -12.44
N PRO A 76 -15.39 3.43 -13.39
CA PRO A 76 -13.93 3.53 -13.54
C PRO A 76 -13.25 4.30 -12.39
N LYS A 77 -11.93 4.09 -12.25
CA LYS A 77 -11.10 4.67 -11.18
C LYS A 77 -11.33 6.18 -11.02
N ASN A 78 -11.71 6.60 -9.82
CA ASN A 78 -11.79 8.01 -9.45
C ASN A 78 -11.26 8.23 -8.02
N ASN A 79 -9.95 8.42 -7.91
CA ASN A 79 -9.28 8.60 -6.62
C ASN A 79 -9.83 9.80 -5.82
N GLN A 80 -10.14 10.93 -6.47
CA GLN A 80 -10.64 12.11 -5.76
C GLN A 80 -11.97 11.82 -5.07
N LYS A 81 -12.87 11.07 -5.73
CA LYS A 81 -14.16 10.72 -5.14
C LYS A 81 -14.05 9.64 -4.09
N ASP A 82 -13.15 8.67 -4.26
CA ASP A 82 -12.85 7.67 -3.23
C ASP A 82 -12.24 8.32 -1.98
N PHE A 83 -11.33 9.29 -2.15
CA PHE A 83 -10.74 10.05 -1.04
C PHE A 83 -11.79 10.91 -0.33
N GLU A 84 -12.70 11.54 -1.09
CA GLU A 84 -13.85 12.25 -0.53
C GLU A 84 -14.71 11.33 0.33
N ASN A 85 -15.07 10.16 -0.19
CA ASN A 85 -15.86 9.17 0.54
C ASN A 85 -15.12 8.64 1.79
N ALA A 86 -13.82 8.41 1.70
CA ALA A 86 -13.02 7.94 2.82
C ALA A 86 -12.90 8.99 3.93
N ASN A 87 -12.66 10.26 3.58
CA ASN A 87 -12.64 11.37 4.52
C ASN A 87 -13.99 11.54 5.24
N ILE A 88 -15.10 11.45 4.49
CA ILE A 88 -16.46 11.49 5.06
C ILE A 88 -16.69 10.31 6.01
N ALA A 89 -16.34 9.09 5.60
CA ALA A 89 -16.52 7.89 6.41
C ALA A 89 -15.66 7.92 7.70
N ALA A 90 -14.46 8.50 7.61
CA ALA A 90 -13.56 8.71 8.74
C ALA A 90 -13.95 9.92 9.61
N LYS A 91 -14.96 10.70 9.18
CA LYS A 91 -15.44 11.92 9.84
C LYS A 91 -14.34 12.98 10.02
N LEU A 92 -13.40 13.04 9.07
CA LEU A 92 -12.32 14.03 9.09
C LEU A 92 -12.87 15.41 8.73
N THR A 93 -12.38 16.43 9.42
CA THR A 93 -12.68 17.84 9.17
C THR A 93 -11.40 18.67 9.32
N LYS A 94 -11.49 19.98 9.16
CA LYS A 94 -10.39 20.89 9.48
C LYS A 94 -10.03 20.91 10.98
N ASP A 95 -10.95 20.45 11.84
CA ASP A 95 -10.85 20.50 13.30
C ASP A 95 -10.52 19.13 13.92
N THR A 96 -10.27 18.10 13.09
CA THR A 96 -9.84 16.76 13.54
C THR A 96 -8.33 16.60 13.53
N ASP A 97 -7.85 15.51 14.13
CA ASP A 97 -6.47 15.05 14.01
C ASP A 97 -6.42 13.71 13.23
N PRO A 98 -5.91 13.71 11.98
CA PRO A 98 -5.31 14.82 11.28
C PRO A 98 -6.38 15.74 10.65
N PRO A 99 -6.04 17.02 10.35
CA PRO A 99 -6.96 17.93 9.71
C PRO A 99 -7.01 17.71 8.19
N ILE A 100 -8.16 18.00 7.58
CA ILE A 100 -8.30 18.10 6.11
C ILE A 100 -8.64 19.53 5.69
N ILE A 101 -7.99 19.99 4.61
CA ILE A 101 -8.21 21.32 4.02
C ILE A 101 -9.16 21.22 2.82
N ASP A 102 -9.02 20.15 2.03
CA ASP A 102 -9.86 19.83 0.87
C ASP A 102 -10.46 18.46 1.08
N ILE A 103 -11.80 18.37 1.07
CA ILE A 103 -12.52 17.12 1.28
C ILE A 103 -12.14 16.04 0.25
N ARG A 104 -11.66 16.42 -0.94
CA ARG A 104 -11.24 15.49 -2.00
C ARG A 104 -9.79 15.07 -1.93
N ARG A 105 -9.04 15.54 -0.92
CA ARG A 105 -7.64 15.18 -0.71
C ARG A 105 -7.47 14.50 0.65
N PRO A 106 -6.54 13.54 0.77
CA PRO A 106 -6.16 13.05 2.08
C PRO A 106 -5.52 14.18 2.92
N PRO A 107 -5.45 14.00 4.25
CA PRO A 107 -4.58 14.81 5.11
C PRO A 107 -3.14 14.93 4.57
N GLU A 108 -2.50 16.06 4.85
CA GLU A 108 -1.13 16.34 4.38
C GLU A 108 -0.13 15.30 4.91
N GLY A 109 0.72 14.77 4.01
CA GLY A 109 1.69 13.72 4.34
C GLY A 109 1.12 12.29 4.32
N TYR A 110 -0.18 12.13 4.07
CA TYR A 110 -0.86 10.85 4.05
C TYR A 110 -1.59 10.61 2.73
N THR A 111 -1.95 9.35 2.49
CA THR A 111 -2.79 8.93 1.38
C THR A 111 -3.76 7.86 1.81
N TRP A 112 -4.93 7.83 1.18
CA TRP A 112 -5.87 6.73 1.35
C TRP A 112 -5.45 5.56 0.45
N HIS A 113 -4.93 4.50 1.07
CA HIS A 113 -4.58 3.25 0.42
C HIS A 113 -5.83 2.38 0.21
N HIS A 114 -6.10 1.99 -1.03
CA HIS A 114 -7.11 0.98 -1.37
C HIS A 114 -6.61 -0.42 -0.99
N HIS A 115 -7.12 -0.97 0.11
CA HIS A 115 -6.81 -2.32 0.60
C HIS A 115 -7.25 -3.40 -0.39
N GLU A 116 -6.61 -4.57 -0.38
CA GLU A 116 -6.83 -5.62 -1.37
C GLU A 116 -8.21 -6.29 -1.32
N ASP A 117 -9.02 -6.01 -0.30
CA ASP A 117 -10.42 -6.45 -0.25
C ASP A 117 -11.34 -5.66 -1.21
N GLY A 118 -10.84 -4.57 -1.80
CA GLY A 118 -11.53 -3.76 -2.79
C GLY A 118 -12.60 -2.81 -2.24
N LYS A 119 -12.71 -2.69 -0.91
CA LYS A 119 -13.72 -1.83 -0.24
C LYS A 119 -13.18 -1.06 0.95
N THR A 120 -12.04 -1.47 1.52
CA THR A 120 -11.44 -0.81 2.67
C THR A 120 -10.40 0.22 2.23
N MET A 121 -10.44 1.39 2.86
CA MET A 121 -9.45 2.46 2.73
C MET A 121 -8.69 2.61 4.04
N MET A 122 -7.36 2.66 3.94
CA MET A 122 -6.47 2.87 5.08
C MET A 122 -5.72 4.19 4.89
N LEU A 123 -5.73 5.07 5.89
CA LEU A 123 -4.96 6.30 5.83
C LEU A 123 -3.51 5.99 6.22
N VAL A 124 -2.59 6.01 5.25
CA VAL A 124 -1.21 5.54 5.35
C VAL A 124 -0.25 6.67 5.02
N ASP A 125 0.92 6.69 5.68
CA ASP A 125 2.02 7.60 5.33
C ASP A 125 2.33 7.56 3.83
N GLU A 126 2.31 8.72 3.17
CA GLU A 126 2.44 8.81 1.72
C GLU A 126 3.81 8.37 1.22
N ASP A 127 4.87 8.66 1.97
CA ASP A 127 6.24 8.34 1.59
C ASP A 127 6.49 6.84 1.66
N ILE A 128 5.98 6.19 2.72
CA ILE A 128 5.98 4.72 2.84
C ILE A 128 5.17 4.10 1.70
N HIS A 129 3.92 4.54 1.50
CA HIS A 129 3.07 4.02 0.43
C HIS A 129 3.73 4.13 -0.96
N ARG A 130 4.45 5.23 -1.21
CA ARG A 130 5.15 5.50 -2.48
C ARG A 130 6.44 4.69 -2.64
N GLU A 131 7.24 4.53 -1.59
CA GLU A 131 8.49 3.77 -1.64
C GLU A 131 8.22 2.26 -1.81
N PHE A 132 7.27 1.73 -1.04
CA PHE A 132 6.86 0.33 -1.05
C PHE A 132 5.78 0.09 -2.09
N ARG A 133 6.21 0.18 -3.37
CA ARG A 133 5.33 -0.02 -4.53
C ARG A 133 4.57 -1.34 -4.44
N HIS A 134 3.37 -1.38 -5.01
CA HIS A 134 2.48 -2.53 -4.92
C HIS A 134 1.39 -2.46 -5.98
N ILE A 135 0.65 -3.56 -6.11
CA ILE A 135 -0.68 -3.56 -6.71
C ILE A 135 -1.72 -3.27 -5.61
N GLY A 136 -2.53 -2.23 -5.77
CA GLY A 136 -3.57 -1.87 -4.79
C GLY A 136 -4.93 -2.49 -5.12
N GLY A 137 -5.86 -2.48 -4.16
CA GLY A 137 -7.21 -3.06 -4.32
C GLY A 137 -8.03 -2.51 -5.50
N GLN A 138 -7.77 -1.26 -5.88
CA GLN A 138 -8.40 -0.62 -7.04
C GLN A 138 -8.26 -1.45 -8.34
N SER A 139 -7.16 -2.20 -8.51
CA SER A 139 -6.98 -3.03 -9.71
C SER A 139 -7.86 -4.28 -9.73
N LYS A 140 -8.31 -4.77 -8.56
CA LYS A 140 -9.31 -5.85 -8.49
C LYS A 140 -10.68 -5.33 -8.92
N VAL A 141 -11.08 -4.16 -8.43
CA VAL A 141 -12.37 -3.52 -8.76
C VAL A 141 -12.48 -3.19 -10.25
N ASN A 142 -11.40 -2.69 -10.86
CA ASN A 142 -11.37 -2.35 -12.28
C ASN A 142 -10.98 -3.51 -13.22
N GLY A 143 -10.98 -4.76 -12.74
CA GLY A 143 -10.88 -5.93 -13.59
C GLY A 143 -9.50 -6.27 -14.16
N LYS A 144 -8.39 -5.79 -13.58
CA LYS A 144 -7.05 -6.29 -13.98
C LYS A 144 -6.71 -7.69 -13.48
N ASN A 145 -7.56 -8.29 -12.62
CA ASN A 145 -7.45 -9.66 -12.14
C ASN A 145 -8.59 -10.58 -12.61
N LYS A 146 -9.21 -10.31 -13.76
CA LYS A 146 -9.97 -11.33 -14.49
C LYS A 146 -9.03 -12.01 -15.48
N ASN A 147 -8.51 -13.17 -15.08
CA ASN A 147 -7.75 -14.16 -15.87
C ASN A 147 -6.30 -13.80 -16.23
N LYS A 148 -5.37 -14.47 -15.53
CA LYS A 148 -4.29 -15.24 -16.18
C LYS A 148 -3.95 -16.44 -15.31
#